data_AF-A0A966Y387-F1
#
_entry.id   AF-A0A966Y387-F1
#
_cell.length_a   1.000
_cell.length_b   1.000
_cell.length_c   1.000
_cell.angle_alpha   90.00
_cell.angle_beta   90.00
_cell.angle_gamma   90.00
#
_symmetry.space_group_name_H-M   'P 1'
#
loop_
_entity.id
_entity.type
_entity.pdbx_description
1 polymer ?
#
loop_
_entity_poly.entity_id
_entity_poly.type
_entity_poly.pdbx_seq_one_letter_code
_entity_poly.pdbx_strand_id
1 'polypeptide(L)'
;MKFALGPVTGLVLACLALTGCDKKAPDEHAKVEDAVVATVNGQKIRQSDVSQLYNALPGQYRQLPIEFLQDQLVERLVDQKLVTAKARADGKEKDPKYKERLAQAKDQILEDVWLTAEIDKRLSPERLKKAYDEMVKGFKPSAEYKASHILVKTEEEGKQVIADLAKGADFATVAKEKSLDKGSAADGGNLGDYFAPDKMVPEFATAVTALKPGEVSKTPV
;
A
#
# COMPACT_ATOMS: atom_id res chain seq x y z
N MET A 1 -29.83 -31.44 27.53
CA MET A 1 -29.01 -30.90 28.64
C MET A 1 -29.13 -29.38 28.56
N LYS A 2 -29.92 -28.77 29.46
CA LYS A 2 -30.29 -27.35 29.42
C LYS A 2 -29.18 -26.53 30.11
N PHE A 3 -28.57 -25.58 29.42
CA PHE A 3 -27.72 -24.57 30.05
C PHE A 3 -28.54 -23.29 30.23
N ALA A 4 -28.71 -22.89 31.49
CA ALA A 4 -29.34 -21.65 31.89
C ALA A 4 -28.31 -20.51 31.83
N LEU A 5 -28.61 -19.45 31.07
CA LEU A 5 -27.95 -18.16 31.22
C LEU A 5 -28.59 -17.43 32.42
N GLY A 6 -27.79 -17.11 33.43
CA GLY A 6 -28.15 -16.16 34.48
C GLY A 6 -27.68 -14.75 34.13
N PRO A 7 -28.43 -13.68 34.51
CA PRO A 7 -28.08 -12.30 34.19
C PRO A 7 -27.04 -11.77 35.19
N VAL A 8 -25.89 -11.30 34.69
CA VAL A 8 -24.92 -10.56 35.50
C VAL A 8 -25.35 -9.10 35.52
N THR A 9 -26.06 -8.73 36.58
CA THR A 9 -26.39 -7.35 36.94
C THR A 9 -25.26 -6.86 37.85
N GLY A 10 -24.57 -5.78 37.49
CA GLY A 10 -23.39 -5.32 38.25
C GLY A 10 -22.95 -3.89 37.94
N LEU A 11 -23.73 -2.93 38.45
CA LEU A 11 -23.32 -1.62 39.00
C LEU A 11 -22.25 -0.79 38.26
N VAL A 12 -22.70 0.21 37.49
CA VAL A 12 -21.88 1.35 37.07
C VAL A 12 -21.69 2.28 38.28
N LEU A 13 -20.49 2.27 38.87
CA LEU A 13 -20.08 3.26 39.86
C LEU A 13 -19.25 4.35 39.16
N ALA A 14 -19.89 5.49 38.86
CA ALA A 14 -19.23 6.68 38.38
C ALA A 14 -18.57 7.42 39.55
N CYS A 15 -17.26 7.22 39.75
CA CYS A 15 -16.45 8.06 40.62
C CYS A 15 -15.80 9.18 39.79
N LEU A 16 -16.38 10.38 39.81
CA LEU A 16 -15.67 11.62 39.50
C LEU A 16 -14.75 11.95 40.69
N ALA A 17 -13.46 11.67 40.57
CA ALA A 17 -12.43 12.22 41.44
C ALA A 17 -11.65 13.30 40.67
N LEU A 18 -11.94 14.57 40.99
CA LEU A 18 -11.09 15.71 40.66
C LEU A 18 -9.93 15.77 41.64
N THR A 19 -8.77 15.23 41.26
CA THR A 19 -7.51 15.41 41.99
C THR A 19 -6.34 15.58 41.03
N GLY A 20 -5.69 16.74 41.13
CA GLY A 20 -4.24 16.96 41.06
C GLY A 20 -3.47 16.48 39.83
N CYS A 21 -2.92 17.44 39.08
CA CYS A 21 -1.86 17.21 38.09
C CYS A 21 -0.60 16.65 38.77
N ASP A 22 -0.41 15.34 38.70
CA ASP A 22 0.89 14.67 38.61
C ASP A 22 0.67 13.27 38.01
N LYS A 23 0.14 13.24 36.78
CA LYS A 23 0.00 12.01 36.00
C LYS A 23 1.38 11.64 35.45
N LYS A 24 2.12 10.87 36.24
CA LYS A 24 3.08 9.92 35.68
C LYS A 24 2.32 9.16 34.59
N ALA A 25 2.79 9.25 33.34
CA ALA A 25 2.16 8.57 32.21
C ALA A 25 1.91 7.11 32.61
N PRO A 26 0.72 6.53 32.32
CA PRO A 26 0.52 5.12 32.53
C PRO A 26 1.63 4.39 31.78
N ASP A 27 2.34 3.53 32.49
CA ASP A 27 3.40 2.70 31.94
C ASP A 27 2.83 1.96 30.72
N GLU A 28 3.19 2.39 29.51
CA GLU A 28 2.80 1.80 28.22
C GLU A 28 3.34 0.37 28.06
N HIS A 29 4.01 -0.15 29.09
CA HIS A 29 4.52 -1.51 29.20
C HIS A 29 3.80 -2.35 30.27
N ALA A 30 2.52 -2.10 30.53
CA ALA A 30 1.67 -3.14 31.08
C ALA A 30 1.72 -4.33 30.12
N LYS A 31 2.53 -5.35 30.45
CA LYS A 31 2.59 -6.63 29.72
C LYS A 31 1.17 -7.13 29.61
N VAL A 32 0.57 -6.98 28.44
CA VAL A 32 -0.68 -7.67 28.11
C VAL A 32 -0.37 -9.14 28.32
N GLU A 33 -0.97 -9.74 29.35
CA GLU A 33 -0.74 -11.15 29.64
C GLU A 33 -1.13 -11.97 28.40
N ASP A 34 -0.21 -12.83 27.96
CA ASP A 34 -0.42 -13.67 26.78
C ASP A 34 -1.41 -14.81 27.09
N ALA A 35 -2.69 -14.42 27.11
CA ALA A 35 -3.81 -15.23 27.55
C ALA A 35 -3.96 -16.49 26.71
N VAL A 36 -4.35 -17.59 27.36
CA VAL A 36 -4.69 -18.84 26.68
C VAL A 36 -6.10 -18.72 26.14
N VAL A 37 -6.26 -18.82 24.82
CA VAL A 37 -7.56 -18.70 24.14
C VAL A 37 -8.17 -20.05 23.79
N ALA A 38 -7.36 -21.10 23.65
CA ALA A 38 -7.82 -22.47 23.45
C ALA A 38 -6.75 -23.49 23.89
N THR A 39 -7.14 -24.75 24.03
CA THR A 39 -6.21 -25.86 24.31
C THR A 39 -6.58 -27.08 23.48
N VAL A 40 -5.58 -27.68 22.82
CA VAL A 40 -5.74 -28.85 21.93
C VAL A 40 -4.75 -29.92 22.36
N ASN A 41 -5.24 -31.07 22.84
CA ASN A 41 -4.41 -32.17 23.34
C ASN A 41 -3.33 -31.72 24.36
N GLY A 42 -3.69 -30.79 25.26
CA GLY A 42 -2.79 -30.19 26.24
C GLY A 42 -1.86 -29.09 25.72
N GLN A 43 -1.84 -28.83 24.39
CA GLN A 43 -1.13 -27.70 23.81
C GLN A 43 -1.98 -26.43 23.85
N LYS A 44 -1.45 -25.38 24.48
CA LYS A 44 -2.12 -24.07 24.57
C LYS A 44 -2.02 -23.35 23.22
N ILE A 45 -3.11 -22.67 22.84
CA ILE A 45 -3.15 -21.61 21.84
C ILE A 45 -3.27 -20.31 22.61
N ARG A 46 -2.39 -19.35 22.33
CA ARG A 46 -2.34 -18.08 23.04
C ARG A 46 -2.77 -16.91 22.16
N GLN A 47 -3.07 -15.78 22.77
CA GLN A 47 -3.42 -14.55 22.04
C GLN A 47 -2.29 -14.08 21.12
N SER A 48 -1.03 -14.32 21.50
CA SER A 48 0.13 -14.05 20.64
C SER A 48 0.14 -14.90 19.37
N ASP A 49 -0.26 -16.18 19.44
CA ASP A 49 -0.38 -17.06 18.27
C ASP A 49 -1.43 -16.51 17.28
N VAL A 50 -2.58 -16.06 17.82
CA VAL A 50 -3.66 -15.44 17.03
C VAL A 50 -3.18 -14.15 16.37
N SER A 51 -2.46 -13.31 17.11
CA SER A 51 -1.93 -12.04 16.62
C SER A 51 -0.88 -12.23 15.53
N GLN A 52 0.00 -13.22 15.67
CA GLN A 52 0.97 -13.58 14.64
C GLN A 52 0.28 -14.05 13.36
N LEU A 53 -0.74 -14.91 13.49
CA LEU A 53 -1.50 -15.39 12.35
C LEU A 53 -2.26 -14.25 11.65
N TYR A 54 -2.83 -13.31 12.41
CA TYR A 54 -3.45 -12.09 11.87
C TYR A 54 -2.45 -11.23 11.10
N ASN A 55 -1.26 -11.00 11.65
CA ASN A 55 -0.23 -10.18 11.03
C ASN A 55 0.31 -10.78 9.72
N ALA A 56 0.23 -12.11 9.57
CA ALA A 56 0.58 -12.82 8.35
C ALA A 56 -0.52 -12.78 7.26
N LEU A 57 -1.71 -12.24 7.55
CA LEU A 57 -2.78 -12.12 6.55
C LEU A 57 -2.46 -11.06 5.48
N PRO A 58 -2.96 -11.25 4.24
CA PRO A 58 -2.92 -10.22 3.21
C PRO A 58 -3.52 -8.89 3.71
N GLY A 59 -2.96 -7.76 3.25
CA GLY A 59 -3.30 -6.43 3.77
C GLY A 59 -4.80 -6.09 3.73
N GLN A 60 -5.53 -6.59 2.74
CA GLN A 60 -6.99 -6.42 2.64
C GLN A 60 -7.77 -6.98 3.85
N TYR A 61 -7.28 -8.06 4.48
CA TYR A 61 -7.93 -8.67 5.65
C TYR A 61 -7.49 -8.02 6.95
N ARG A 62 -6.30 -7.40 6.98
CA ARG A 62 -5.79 -6.64 8.13
C ARG A 62 -6.45 -5.27 8.31
N GLN A 63 -7.44 -4.93 7.49
CA GLN A 63 -8.28 -3.74 7.66
C GLN A 63 -9.43 -3.98 8.65
N LEU A 64 -9.83 -5.24 8.84
CA LEU A 64 -10.84 -5.61 9.82
C LEU A 64 -10.18 -5.71 11.21
N PRO A 65 -10.78 -5.12 12.27
CA PRO A 65 -10.30 -5.34 13.63
C PRO A 65 -10.18 -6.83 13.96
N ILE A 66 -9.12 -7.21 14.68
CA ILE A 66 -8.78 -8.61 14.94
C ILE A 66 -9.91 -9.34 15.69
N GLU A 67 -10.69 -8.61 16.48
CA GLU A 67 -11.84 -9.11 17.24
C GLU A 67 -12.90 -9.73 16.32
N PHE A 68 -13.05 -9.24 15.08
CA PHE A 68 -13.99 -9.81 14.11
C PHE A 68 -13.51 -11.12 13.49
N LEU A 69 -12.19 -11.36 13.49
CA LEU A 69 -11.58 -12.56 12.92
C LEU A 69 -11.13 -13.54 13.99
N GLN A 70 -11.22 -13.17 15.27
CA GLN A 70 -10.62 -13.90 16.38
C GLN A 70 -11.03 -15.37 16.41
N ASP A 71 -12.33 -15.67 16.36
CA ASP A 71 -12.82 -17.05 16.39
C ASP A 71 -12.34 -17.87 15.18
N GLN A 72 -12.31 -17.27 13.99
CA GLN A 72 -11.85 -17.94 12.77
C GLN A 72 -10.35 -18.23 12.82
N LEU A 73 -9.56 -17.31 13.39
CA LEU A 73 -8.13 -17.48 13.57
C LEU A 73 -7.81 -18.53 14.63
N VAL A 74 -8.56 -18.55 15.74
CA VAL A 74 -8.45 -19.59 16.76
C VAL A 74 -8.79 -20.95 16.17
N GLU A 75 -9.90 -21.09 15.43
CA GLU A 75 -10.28 -22.35 14.81
C GLU A 75 -9.22 -22.86 13.82
N ARG A 76 -8.68 -21.96 13.00
CA ARG A 76 -7.57 -22.28 12.10
C ARG A 76 -6.32 -22.79 12.84
N LEU A 77 -6.00 -22.20 13.99
CA LEU A 77 -4.88 -22.65 14.84
C LEU A 77 -5.18 -24.01 15.48
N VAL A 78 -6.44 -24.26 15.87
CA VAL A 78 -6.90 -25.57 16.36
C VAL A 78 -6.69 -26.63 15.30
N ASP A 79 -7.21 -26.40 14.09
CA ASP A 79 -7.05 -27.30 12.94
C ASP A 79 -5.57 -27.59 12.64
N GLN A 80 -4.75 -26.55 12.61
CA GLN A 80 -3.31 -26.69 12.37
C GLN A 80 -2.65 -27.59 13.43
N LYS A 81 -2.99 -27.42 14.72
CA LYS A 81 -2.45 -28.24 15.80
C LYS A 81 -2.93 -29.69 15.69
N LEU A 82 -4.21 -29.93 15.37
CA LEU A 82 -4.76 -31.27 15.18
C LEU A 82 -4.08 -32.02 14.04
N VAL A 83 -3.96 -31.37 12.88
CA VAL A 83 -3.28 -31.95 11.70
C VAL A 83 -1.81 -32.24 12.00
N THR A 84 -1.11 -31.30 12.65
CA THR A 84 0.30 -31.49 13.02
C THR A 84 0.48 -32.64 14.01
N ALA A 85 -0.39 -32.74 15.02
CA ALA A 85 -0.37 -33.83 15.99
C ALA A 85 -0.58 -35.19 15.31
N LYS A 86 -1.54 -35.29 14.39
CA LYS A 86 -1.76 -36.51 13.61
C LYS A 86 -0.57 -36.86 12.72
N ALA A 87 0.01 -35.89 12.03
CA ALA A 87 1.19 -36.11 11.19
C ALA A 87 2.39 -36.63 12.00
N ARG A 88 2.59 -36.14 13.22
CA ARG A 88 3.60 -36.66 14.15
C ARG A 88 3.31 -38.08 14.61
N ALA A 89 2.07 -38.37 15.00
CA ALA A 89 1.64 -39.72 15.37
C ALA A 89 1.85 -40.72 14.22
N ASP A 90 1.66 -40.28 12.97
CA ASP A 90 1.91 -41.07 11.76
C ASP A 90 3.39 -41.16 11.37
N GLY A 91 4.30 -40.59 12.17
CA GLY A 91 5.74 -40.64 11.93
C GLY A 91 6.20 -39.85 10.71
N LYS A 92 5.42 -38.85 10.24
CA LYS A 92 5.77 -38.05 9.05
C LYS A 92 7.05 -37.25 9.18
N GLU A 93 7.56 -37.05 10.40
CA GLU A 93 8.88 -36.45 10.62
C GLU A 93 10.03 -37.31 10.08
N LYS A 94 9.81 -38.60 9.83
CA LYS A 94 10.80 -39.50 9.21
C LYS A 94 10.83 -39.39 7.68
N ASP A 95 9.82 -38.78 7.07
CA ASP A 95 9.70 -38.62 5.60
C ASP A 95 10.92 -37.85 5.05
N PRO A 96 11.62 -38.36 4.03
CA PRO A 96 12.75 -37.67 3.42
C PRO A 96 12.41 -36.24 2.95
N LYS A 97 11.20 -36.02 2.40
CA LYS A 97 10.75 -34.69 1.94
C LYS A 97 10.55 -33.73 3.10
N TYR A 98 10.09 -34.22 4.26
CA TYR A 98 9.99 -33.40 5.46
C TYR A 98 11.38 -32.95 5.92
N LYS A 99 12.35 -33.88 5.99
CA LYS A 99 13.72 -33.58 6.42
C LYS A 99 14.42 -32.59 5.51
N GLU A 100 14.29 -32.77 4.19
CA GLU A 100 14.85 -31.87 3.20
C GLU A 100 14.28 -30.46 3.32
N ARG A 101 12.94 -30.34 3.36
CA ARG A 101 12.28 -29.03 3.52
C ARG A 101 12.60 -28.37 4.85
N LEU A 102 12.72 -29.15 5.93
CA LEU A 102 13.12 -28.63 7.24
C LEU A 102 14.56 -28.09 7.23
N ALA A 103 15.49 -28.78 6.56
CA ALA A 103 16.86 -28.30 6.41
C ALA A 103 16.90 -26.98 5.64
N GLN A 104 16.25 -26.92 4.46
CA GLN A 104 16.16 -25.71 3.65
C GLN A 104 15.53 -24.54 4.43
N ALA A 105 14.44 -24.77 5.16
CA ALA A 105 13.80 -23.74 5.96
C ALA A 105 14.71 -23.23 7.09
N LYS A 106 15.49 -24.12 7.74
CA LYS A 106 16.45 -23.72 8.78
C LYS A 106 17.55 -22.82 8.22
N ASP A 107 18.09 -23.18 7.06
CA ASP A 107 19.13 -22.38 6.42
C ASP A 107 18.59 -21.00 6.02
N GLN A 108 17.40 -20.94 5.41
CA GLN A 108 16.74 -19.67 5.05
C GLN A 108 16.49 -18.78 6.27
N ILE A 109 16.00 -19.34 7.38
CA ILE A 109 15.78 -18.58 8.62
C ILE A 109 17.11 -18.08 9.18
N LEU A 110 18.16 -18.89 9.13
CA LEU A 110 19.48 -18.51 9.63
C LEU A 110 20.08 -17.37 8.80
N GLU A 111 19.97 -17.45 7.48
CA GLU A 111 20.39 -16.39 6.56
C GLU A 111 19.66 -15.08 6.83
N ASP A 112 18.33 -15.11 6.94
CA ASP A 112 17.50 -13.93 7.21
C ASP A 112 17.85 -13.26 8.55
N VAL A 113 17.95 -14.05 9.62
CA VAL A 113 18.31 -13.56 10.96
C VAL A 113 19.70 -12.92 10.95
N TRP A 114 20.67 -13.56 10.29
CA TRP A 114 22.02 -13.04 10.23
C TRP A 114 22.12 -11.77 9.39
N LEU A 115 21.50 -11.76 8.20
CA LEU A 115 21.49 -10.60 7.29
C LEU A 115 20.80 -9.41 7.93
N THR A 116 19.63 -9.61 8.54
CA THR A 116 18.89 -8.55 9.22
C THR A 116 19.72 -7.94 10.34
N ALA A 117 20.31 -8.77 11.21
CA ALA A 117 21.19 -8.29 12.27
C ALA A 117 22.43 -7.56 11.74
N GLU A 118 23.01 -8.00 10.62
CA GLU A 118 24.18 -7.37 10.03
C GLU A 118 23.85 -6.04 9.33
N ILE A 119 22.66 -5.94 8.73
CA ILE A 119 22.11 -4.69 8.18
C ILE A 119 21.84 -3.71 9.32
N ASP A 120 21.16 -4.14 10.39
CA ASP A 120 20.79 -3.27 11.52
C ASP A 120 22.01 -2.64 12.20
N LYS A 121 23.10 -3.41 12.39
CA LYS A 121 24.38 -2.86 12.90
C LYS A 121 24.96 -1.76 12.01
N ARG A 122 24.67 -1.82 10.71
CA ARG A 122 25.22 -0.95 9.68
C ARG A 122 24.28 0.21 9.37
N LEU A 123 23.01 0.13 9.73
CA LEU A 123 22.07 1.23 9.59
C LEU A 123 22.38 2.30 10.64
N SER A 124 22.57 3.53 10.17
CA SER A 124 22.64 4.71 11.03
C SER A 124 21.86 5.85 10.38
N PRO A 125 21.29 6.78 11.16
CA PRO A 125 20.62 7.96 10.62
C PRO A 125 21.49 8.73 9.63
N GLU A 126 22.80 8.81 9.89
CA GLU A 126 23.77 9.51 9.03
C GLU A 126 23.97 8.79 7.70
N ARG A 127 24.08 7.45 7.70
CA ARG A 127 24.21 6.65 6.47
C ARG A 127 22.95 6.72 5.63
N LEU A 128 21.79 6.65 6.27
CA LEU A 128 20.48 6.81 5.63
C LEU A 128 20.36 8.19 4.99
N LYS A 129 20.68 9.25 5.76
CA LYS A 129 20.66 10.63 5.26
C LYS A 129 21.64 10.81 4.10
N LYS A 130 22.85 10.29 4.19
CA LYS A 130 23.84 10.37 3.10
C LYS A 130 23.33 9.67 1.84
N ALA A 131 22.79 8.46 1.96
CA ALA A 131 22.25 7.72 0.82
C ALA A 131 21.05 8.46 0.18
N TYR A 132 20.17 9.03 1.01
CA TYR A 132 19.09 9.91 0.55
C TYR A 132 19.65 11.12 -0.20
N ASP A 133 20.56 11.89 0.42
CA ASP A 133 21.15 13.10 -0.16
C ASP A 133 21.83 12.81 -1.52
N GLU A 134 22.55 11.69 -1.65
CA GLU A 134 23.14 11.26 -2.94
C GLU A 134 22.06 10.90 -3.98
N MET A 135 20.99 10.22 -3.57
CA MET A 135 19.89 9.87 -4.45
C MET A 135 19.18 11.13 -4.98
N VAL A 136 18.89 12.11 -4.12
CA VAL A 136 18.19 13.34 -4.56
C VAL A 136 19.04 14.22 -5.46
N LYS A 137 20.38 14.16 -5.41
CA LYS A 137 21.24 14.89 -6.37
C LYS A 137 20.98 14.46 -7.81
N GLY A 138 20.64 13.19 -8.04
CA GLY A 138 20.25 12.67 -9.35
C GLY A 138 18.81 12.99 -9.74
N PHE A 139 17.98 13.40 -8.77
CA PHE A 139 16.61 13.78 -9.01
C PHE A 139 16.55 15.16 -9.65
N LYS A 140 16.22 15.21 -10.94
CA LYS A 140 15.90 16.46 -11.63
C LYS A 140 14.40 16.68 -11.50
N PRO A 141 13.94 17.71 -10.76
CA PRO A 141 12.54 18.08 -10.80
C PRO A 141 12.17 18.38 -12.27
N SER A 142 11.26 17.58 -12.82
CA SER A 142 10.68 17.86 -14.13
C SER A 142 9.38 18.61 -13.88
N ALA A 143 9.23 19.79 -14.49
CA ALA A 143 7.94 20.46 -14.49
C ALA A 143 6.96 19.58 -15.26
N GLU A 144 5.80 19.30 -14.68
CA GLU A 144 4.75 18.58 -15.37
C GLU A 144 3.73 19.56 -15.94
N TYR A 145 3.18 19.21 -17.10
CA TYR A 145 2.28 20.06 -17.87
C TYR A 145 0.94 19.35 -18.07
N LYS A 146 -0.13 20.13 -18.01
CA LYS A 146 -1.47 19.71 -18.43
C LYS A 146 -1.79 20.44 -19.73
N ALA A 147 -1.93 19.70 -20.83
CA ALA A 147 -2.20 20.27 -22.14
C ALA A 147 -3.25 19.46 -22.89
N SER A 148 -3.86 20.12 -23.87
CA SER A 148 -4.71 19.46 -24.88
C SER A 148 -4.12 19.72 -26.25
N HIS A 149 -4.32 18.79 -27.19
CA HIS A 149 -3.84 18.92 -28.56
C HIS A 149 -4.91 18.58 -29.60
N ILE A 150 -4.70 19.06 -30.82
CA ILE A 150 -5.55 18.77 -31.98
C ILE A 150 -4.61 18.30 -33.09
N LEU A 151 -4.69 17.02 -33.43
CA LEU A 151 -3.88 16.43 -34.50
C LEU A 151 -4.63 16.58 -35.82
N VAL A 152 -4.01 17.16 -36.83
CA VAL A 152 -4.58 17.34 -38.18
C VAL A 152 -3.63 16.79 -39.23
N LYS A 153 -4.10 16.63 -40.47
CA LYS A 153 -3.33 15.97 -41.51
C LYS A 153 -2.29 16.91 -42.15
N THR A 154 -2.63 18.20 -42.25
CA THR A 154 -1.79 19.18 -42.96
C THR A 154 -1.57 20.46 -42.16
N GLU A 155 -0.53 21.21 -42.53
CA GLU A 155 -0.20 22.49 -41.92
C GLU A 155 -1.32 23.52 -42.15
N GLU A 156 -1.97 23.50 -43.32
CA GLU A 156 -3.10 24.38 -43.65
C GLU A 156 -4.29 24.13 -42.73
N GLU A 157 -4.63 22.87 -42.46
CA GLU A 157 -5.68 22.50 -41.51
C GLU A 157 -5.32 23.02 -40.10
N GLY A 158 -4.04 22.91 -39.70
CA GLY A 158 -3.56 23.39 -38.41
C GLY A 158 -3.68 24.91 -38.27
N LYS A 159 -3.28 25.65 -39.32
CA LYS A 159 -3.43 27.12 -39.37
C LYS A 159 -4.90 27.52 -39.29
N GLN A 160 -5.79 26.79 -39.95
CA GLN A 160 -7.22 27.05 -39.91
C GLN A 160 -7.80 26.80 -38.51
N VAL A 161 -7.41 25.71 -37.85
CA VAL A 161 -7.78 25.44 -36.45
C VAL A 161 -7.32 26.58 -35.53
N ILE A 162 -6.06 27.02 -35.63
CA ILE A 162 -5.54 28.13 -34.82
C ILE A 162 -6.35 29.42 -35.08
N ALA A 163 -6.70 29.70 -36.33
CA ALA A 163 -7.52 30.87 -36.69
C ALA A 163 -8.96 30.79 -36.14
N ASP A 164 -9.56 29.60 -36.11
CA ASP A 164 -10.89 29.38 -35.53
C ASP A 164 -10.86 29.58 -34.00
N LEU A 165 -9.83 29.04 -33.32
CA LEU A 165 -9.63 29.23 -31.88
C LEU A 165 -9.40 30.71 -31.52
N ALA A 166 -8.63 31.44 -32.35
CA ALA A 166 -8.40 32.87 -32.16
C ALA A 166 -9.68 33.72 -32.31
N LYS A 167 -10.71 33.22 -33.01
CA LYS A 167 -12.04 33.85 -33.12
C LYS A 167 -12.97 33.51 -31.95
N GLY A 168 -12.52 32.69 -31.00
CA GLY A 168 -13.28 32.28 -29.82
C GLY A 168 -13.99 30.94 -29.94
N ALA A 169 -13.62 30.09 -30.90
CA ALA A 169 -14.10 28.70 -30.91
C ALA A 169 -13.61 27.94 -29.67
N ASP A 170 -14.44 27.09 -29.10
CA ASP A 170 -14.09 26.26 -27.95
C ASP A 170 -13.10 25.14 -28.35
N PHE A 171 -11.99 25.03 -27.63
CA PHE A 171 -10.92 24.08 -27.96
C PHE A 171 -11.40 22.63 -27.95
N ALA A 172 -12.14 22.24 -26.92
CA ALA A 172 -12.62 20.88 -26.77
C ALA A 172 -13.59 20.49 -27.88
N THR A 173 -14.45 21.42 -28.31
CA THR A 173 -15.37 21.22 -29.43
C THR A 173 -14.60 21.04 -30.73
N VAL A 174 -13.64 21.92 -31.04
CA VAL A 174 -12.83 21.82 -32.26
C VAL A 174 -12.00 20.52 -32.26
N ALA A 175 -11.48 20.10 -31.11
CA ALA A 175 -10.75 18.84 -30.96
C ALA A 175 -11.64 17.63 -31.26
N LYS A 176 -12.88 17.59 -30.74
CA LYS A 176 -13.84 16.50 -31.00
C LYS A 176 -14.21 16.38 -32.48
N GLU A 177 -14.30 17.51 -33.17
CA GLU A 177 -14.74 17.57 -34.56
C GLU A 177 -13.60 17.32 -35.57
N LYS A 178 -12.41 17.87 -35.30
CA LYS A 178 -11.33 17.96 -36.30
C LYS A 178 -10.08 17.13 -35.95
N SER A 179 -9.89 16.72 -34.69
CA SER A 179 -8.69 15.98 -34.30
C SER A 179 -8.70 14.54 -34.85
N LEU A 180 -7.61 14.15 -35.48
CA LEU A 180 -7.33 12.80 -35.94
C LEU A 180 -6.83 11.89 -34.82
N ASP A 181 -6.46 12.45 -33.67
CA ASP A 181 -6.04 11.66 -32.52
C ASP A 181 -7.25 11.05 -31.80
N LYS A 182 -7.56 9.81 -32.16
CA LYS A 182 -8.67 9.04 -31.55
C LYS A 182 -8.52 8.84 -30.04
N GLY A 183 -7.30 8.92 -29.51
CA GLY A 183 -7.03 8.72 -28.08
C GLY A 183 -7.47 9.89 -27.20
N SER A 184 -7.47 11.11 -27.75
CA SER A 184 -7.80 12.33 -26.99
C SER A 184 -8.97 13.13 -27.57
N ALA A 185 -9.31 12.96 -28.84
CA ALA A 185 -10.33 13.77 -29.53
C ALA A 185 -11.68 13.77 -28.79
N ALA A 186 -12.16 12.59 -28.38
CA ALA A 186 -13.44 12.44 -27.68
C ALA A 186 -13.49 13.21 -26.35
N ASP A 187 -12.34 13.40 -25.70
CA ASP A 187 -12.15 14.14 -24.46
C ASP A 187 -11.64 15.57 -24.69
N GLY A 188 -11.89 16.13 -25.88
CA GLY A 188 -11.54 17.51 -26.19
C GLY A 188 -10.04 17.74 -26.42
N GLY A 189 -9.31 16.69 -26.82
CA GLY A 189 -7.87 16.74 -27.07
C GLY A 189 -7.02 16.58 -25.81
N ASN A 190 -7.63 16.26 -24.66
CA ASN A 190 -6.95 16.16 -23.37
C ASN A 190 -5.89 15.04 -23.36
N LEU A 191 -4.65 15.38 -22.97
CA LEU A 191 -3.52 14.44 -22.87
C LEU A 191 -3.34 13.83 -21.47
N GLY A 192 -4.36 13.91 -20.62
CA GLY A 192 -4.35 13.40 -19.24
C GLY A 192 -4.17 14.49 -18.20
N ASP A 193 -3.82 14.11 -16.98
CA ASP A 193 -3.67 15.08 -15.89
C ASP A 193 -2.39 15.88 -15.99
N TYR A 194 -1.24 15.20 -15.95
CA TYR A 194 0.06 15.84 -15.99
C TYR A 194 1.05 14.92 -16.70
N PHE A 195 1.90 15.50 -17.55
CA PHE A 195 2.99 14.78 -18.19
C PHE A 195 4.28 15.58 -18.06
N ALA A 196 5.39 14.84 -17.93
CA ALA A 196 6.71 15.42 -18.00
C ALA A 196 7.15 15.58 -19.47
N PRO A 197 7.76 16.73 -19.87
CA PRO A 197 8.16 16.98 -21.25
C PRO A 197 9.07 15.91 -21.86
N ASP A 198 9.89 15.22 -21.05
CA ASP A 198 10.78 14.13 -21.47
C ASP A 198 10.04 12.84 -21.87
N LYS A 199 8.73 12.77 -21.63
CA LYS A 199 7.85 11.68 -22.07
C LYS A 199 7.15 11.98 -23.40
N MET A 200 7.31 13.18 -23.93
CA MET A 200 6.73 13.63 -25.20
C MET A 200 7.81 13.77 -26.27
N VAL A 201 7.39 13.84 -27.54
CA VAL A 201 8.32 14.12 -28.64
C VAL A 201 8.94 15.52 -28.48
N PRO A 202 10.23 15.72 -28.83
CA PRO A 202 10.96 16.96 -28.51
C PRO A 202 10.32 18.25 -29.02
N GLU A 203 9.72 18.21 -30.20
CA GLU A 203 9.08 19.34 -30.85
C GLU A 203 7.83 19.78 -30.07
N PHE A 204 7.00 18.82 -29.68
CA PHE A 204 5.81 19.05 -28.84
C PHE A 204 6.20 19.57 -27.46
N ALA A 205 7.19 18.95 -26.82
CA ALA A 205 7.72 19.39 -25.53
C ALA A 205 8.22 20.84 -25.58
N THR A 206 8.94 21.21 -26.64
CA THR A 206 9.43 22.59 -26.84
C THR A 206 8.28 23.57 -27.00
N ALA A 207 7.23 23.21 -27.74
CA ALA A 207 6.07 24.05 -27.92
C ALA A 207 5.29 24.24 -26.60
N VAL A 208 4.98 23.16 -25.87
CA VAL A 208 4.22 23.23 -24.62
C VAL A 208 4.97 24.01 -23.53
N THR A 209 6.28 23.81 -23.40
CA THR A 209 7.09 24.52 -22.39
C THR A 209 7.24 26.02 -22.68
N ALA A 210 7.00 26.45 -23.92
CA ALA A 210 7.02 27.86 -24.29
C ALA A 210 5.68 28.58 -24.08
N LEU A 211 4.58 27.83 -23.84
CA LEU A 211 3.24 28.39 -23.65
C LEU A 211 2.96 28.69 -22.18
N LYS A 212 2.19 29.76 -21.94
CA LYS A 212 1.61 30.03 -20.62
C LYS A 212 0.29 29.27 -20.45
N PRO A 213 -0.17 29.06 -19.20
CA PRO A 213 -1.48 28.46 -18.96
C PRO A 213 -2.60 29.18 -19.72
N GLY A 214 -3.37 28.42 -20.50
CA GLY A 214 -4.47 28.94 -21.32
C GLY A 214 -4.07 29.46 -22.70
N GLU A 215 -2.79 29.47 -23.06
CA GLU A 215 -2.35 29.83 -24.42
C GLU A 215 -2.47 28.66 -25.40
N VAL A 216 -2.62 29.00 -26.68
CA VAL A 216 -2.58 28.07 -27.82
C VAL A 216 -1.33 28.38 -28.65
N SER A 217 -0.73 27.37 -29.27
CA SER A 217 0.41 27.58 -30.16
C SER A 217 0.02 28.50 -31.34
N LYS A 218 0.89 29.45 -31.67
CA LYS A 218 0.65 30.42 -32.77
C LYS A 218 0.89 29.83 -34.14
N THR A 219 1.62 28.72 -34.20
CA THR A 219 1.91 27.95 -35.41
C THR A 219 1.63 26.47 -35.13
N PRO A 220 1.26 25.68 -36.15
CA PRO A 220 1.30 24.23 -36.06
C PRO A 220 2.70 23.76 -35.63
N VAL A 221 2.75 22.69 -34.84
CA VAL A 221 3.99 22.09 -34.29
C VAL A 221 4.31 20.81 -35.04
#